data_AF-A0A9E5WFA5-F1
#
_entry.id   AF-A0A9E5WFA5-F1
#
_cell.length_a   1.000
_cell.length_b   1.000
_cell.length_c   1.000
_cell.angle_alpha   90.00
_cell.angle_beta   90.00
_cell.angle_gamma   90.00
#
_symmetry.space_group_name_H-M   'P 1'
#
loop_
_entity.id
_entity.type
_entity.pdbx_description
1 polymer ?
#
loop_
_entity_poly.entity_id
_entity_poly.type
_entity_poly.pdbx_seq_one_letter_code
_entity_poly.pdbx_strand_id
1 'polypeptide(L)'
;DGSREEIKDRRYTFWNAAGQVVVSRRATGADLARLRARANGINIDSVRHPDSSDATIVKESRITGTQMTITYTNGWSEEIARGIYTLTDQYGRAAIKRPATNSDIKRLRKMAAN
;
A
#
# COMPACT_ATOMS: atom_id res chain seq x y z
N ASP A 1 -6.10 -15.58 6.52
CA ASP A 1 -6.86 -14.84 7.56
C ASP A 1 -8.36 -14.77 7.28
N GLY A 2 -8.85 -15.14 6.08
CA GLY A 2 -10.30 -15.17 5.80
C GLY A 2 -10.90 -13.80 5.50
N SER A 3 -10.09 -12.75 5.50
CA SER A 3 -10.49 -11.41 5.07
C SER A 3 -10.62 -11.35 3.55
N ARG A 4 -11.48 -10.47 3.04
CA ARG A 4 -11.71 -10.27 1.61
C ARG A 4 -11.56 -8.80 1.26
N GLU A 5 -10.93 -8.51 0.13
CA GLU A 5 -10.90 -7.18 -0.48
C GLU A 5 -11.46 -7.24 -1.89
N GLU A 6 -12.21 -6.22 -2.29
CA GLU A 6 -12.74 -6.11 -3.65
C GLU A 6 -12.74 -4.66 -4.10
N ILE A 7 -12.45 -4.45 -5.38
CA ILE A 7 -12.72 -3.20 -6.05
C ILE A 7 -13.74 -3.45 -7.14
N LYS A 8 -14.94 -2.89 -6.96
CA LYS A 8 -16.05 -2.96 -7.91
C LYS A 8 -16.66 -1.58 -8.08
N ASP A 9 -16.97 -1.18 -9.31
CA ASP A 9 -17.56 0.14 -9.63
C ASP A 9 -16.80 1.32 -9.01
N ARG A 10 -15.46 1.25 -9.04
CA ARG A 10 -14.55 2.23 -8.40
C ARG A 10 -14.76 2.40 -6.89
N ARG A 11 -15.30 1.40 -6.21
CA ARG A 11 -15.44 1.33 -4.75
C ARG A 11 -14.58 0.19 -4.21
N TYR A 12 -13.77 0.49 -3.21
CA TYR A 12 -13.02 -0.47 -2.44
C TYR A 12 -13.85 -0.91 -1.23
N THR A 13 -13.99 -2.21 -1.07
CA THR A 13 -14.67 -2.84 0.06
C THR A 13 -13.73 -3.86 0.70
N PHE A 14 -13.62 -3.79 2.02
CA PHE A 14 -12.87 -4.74 2.85
C PHE A 14 -13.83 -5.42 3.82
N TRP A 15 -13.80 -6.75 3.81
CA TRP A 15 -14.50 -7.60 4.76
C TRP A 15 -13.50 -8.27 5.69
N ASN A 16 -13.83 -8.30 6.99
CA ASN A 16 -13.07 -9.09 7.95
C ASN A 16 -13.33 -10.61 7.78
N ALA A 17 -12.62 -11.42 8.55
CA ALA A 17 -12.78 -12.88 8.58
C ALA A 17 -14.20 -13.36 8.94
N ALA A 18 -14.98 -12.53 9.63
CA ALA A 18 -16.37 -12.79 9.98
C ALA A 18 -17.36 -12.37 8.86
N GLY A 19 -16.88 -11.91 7.71
CA GLY A 19 -17.70 -11.49 6.57
C GLY A 19 -18.35 -10.11 6.73
N GLN A 20 -17.95 -9.31 7.72
CA GLN A 20 -18.50 -7.98 7.94
C GLN A 20 -17.70 -6.93 7.17
N VAL A 21 -18.39 -5.97 6.54
CA VAL A 21 -17.73 -4.83 5.90
C VAL A 21 -17.11 -3.93 6.97
N VAL A 22 -15.78 -3.88 6.99
CA VAL A 22 -15.02 -3.01 7.90
C VAL A 22 -14.68 -1.68 7.22
N VAL A 23 -14.51 -1.69 5.89
CA VAL A 23 -14.26 -0.47 5.11
C VAL A 23 -15.06 -0.53 3.81
N SER A 24 -15.77 0.55 3.48
CA SER A 24 -16.36 0.76 2.16
C SER A 24 -16.17 2.23 1.77
N ARG A 25 -15.36 2.48 0.74
CA ARG A 25 -15.07 3.85 0.26
C ARG A 25 -14.72 3.85 -1.23
N ARG A 26 -14.69 5.03 -1.85
CA ARG A 26 -14.18 5.16 -3.23
C ARG A 26 -12.78 4.54 -3.32
N ALA A 27 -12.61 3.67 -4.30
CA ALA A 27 -11.34 3.03 -4.60
C ALA A 27 -10.35 4.10 -5.05
N THR A 28 -9.15 4.00 -4.49
CA THR A 28 -7.99 4.82 -4.83
C THR A 28 -7.03 4.01 -5.69
N GLY A 29 -6.08 4.69 -6.34
CA GLY A 29 -5.01 4.00 -7.06
C GLY A 29 -4.16 3.09 -6.15
N ALA A 30 -4.08 3.39 -4.85
CA ALA A 30 -3.40 2.56 -3.87
C ALA A 30 -4.15 1.26 -3.55
N ASP A 31 -5.49 1.31 -3.51
CA ASP A 31 -6.30 0.10 -3.32
C ASP A 31 -6.14 -0.84 -4.53
N LEU A 32 -6.14 -0.25 -5.74
CA LEU A 32 -5.93 -1.01 -6.96
C LEU A 32 -4.53 -1.63 -7.03
N ALA A 33 -3.51 -0.87 -6.61
CA ALA A 33 -2.13 -1.35 -6.52
C ALA A 33 -2.00 -2.54 -5.57
N ARG A 34 -2.58 -2.40 -4.36
CA ARG A 34 -2.56 -3.42 -3.31
C ARG A 34 -3.29 -4.69 -3.74
N LEU A 35 -4.48 -4.53 -4.33
CA LEU A 35 -5.27 -5.65 -4.84
C LEU A 35 -4.53 -6.37 -5.98
N ARG A 36 -3.87 -5.63 -6.88
CA ARG A 36 -3.02 -6.20 -7.95
C ARG A 36 -1.79 -6.90 -7.39
N ALA A 37 -1.12 -6.34 -6.38
CA ALA A 37 0.02 -6.97 -5.76
C ALA A 37 -0.39 -8.29 -5.08
N ARG A 38 -1.53 -8.30 -4.36
CA ARG A 38 -2.10 -9.52 -3.78
C ARG A 38 -2.49 -10.57 -4.81
N ALA A 39 -3.08 -10.15 -5.94
CA ALA A 39 -3.37 -11.05 -7.05
C ALA A 39 -2.10 -11.71 -7.63
N ASN A 40 -0.93 -11.07 -7.48
CA ASN A 40 0.38 -11.62 -7.81
C ASN A 40 1.06 -12.35 -6.63
N GLY A 41 0.31 -12.70 -5.57
CA GLY A 41 0.83 -13.42 -4.40
C GLY A 41 1.54 -12.55 -3.36
N ILE A 42 1.48 -11.22 -3.47
CA ILE A 42 2.20 -10.30 -2.58
C ILE A 42 1.26 -9.79 -1.49
N ASN A 43 1.51 -10.19 -0.24
CA ASN A 43 0.70 -9.80 0.90
C ASN A 43 1.17 -8.45 1.51
N ILE A 44 0.59 -7.34 1.05
CA ILE A 44 0.85 -5.97 1.54
C ILE A 44 0.02 -5.62 2.80
N ASP A 45 -0.89 -6.50 3.22
CA ASP A 45 -1.80 -6.26 4.36
C ASP A 45 -1.17 -6.42 5.74
N SER A 46 -0.08 -7.14 5.75
CA SER A 46 0.91 -7.17 6.82
C SER A 46 1.32 -5.82 7.39
N VAL A 47 1.19 -4.74 6.62
CA VAL A 47 1.59 -3.40 7.06
C VAL A 47 0.54 -2.77 8.00
N ARG A 48 -0.61 -3.42 8.26
CA ARG A 48 -1.70 -2.85 9.07
C ARG A 48 -2.11 -3.64 10.32
N HIS A 49 -1.65 -4.86 10.53
CA HIS A 49 -2.08 -5.68 11.66
C HIS A 49 -0.94 -5.94 12.64
N PRO A 50 -1.00 -5.42 13.89
CA PRO A 50 0.01 -5.71 14.92
C PRO A 50 -0.02 -7.17 15.43
N ASP A 51 -0.87 -8.04 14.88
CA ASP A 51 -1.06 -9.43 15.31
C ASP A 51 -0.84 -10.50 14.22
N SER A 52 -0.39 -10.14 13.01
CA SER A 52 -0.19 -11.10 11.92
C SER A 52 1.29 -11.31 11.59
N SER A 53 1.76 -12.52 11.82
CA SER A 53 3.16 -12.98 11.86
C SER A 53 3.92 -13.00 10.52
N ASP A 54 3.29 -12.56 9.42
CA ASP A 54 3.90 -12.51 8.08
C ASP A 54 3.99 -11.08 7.56
N ALA A 55 4.60 -10.21 8.36
CA ALA A 55 4.61 -8.80 8.08
C ALA A 55 5.58 -8.43 6.91
N THR A 56 5.10 -7.90 5.77
CA THR A 56 5.90 -7.04 4.89
C THR A 56 6.25 -5.80 5.70
N ILE A 57 7.36 -5.88 6.42
CA ILE A 57 7.83 -4.82 7.30
C ILE A 57 8.43 -3.70 6.43
N VAL A 58 8.24 -2.45 6.87
CA VAL A 58 9.03 -1.33 6.35
C VAL A 58 10.48 -1.59 6.71
N LYS A 59 11.30 -1.91 5.71
CA LYS A 59 12.73 -2.13 5.88
C LYS A 59 13.45 -0.81 6.13
N GLU A 60 13.09 0.19 5.35
CA GLU A 60 13.66 1.53 5.44
C GLU A 60 12.59 2.55 5.04
N SER A 61 12.56 3.68 5.73
CA SER A 61 11.79 4.84 5.34
C SER A 61 12.68 6.07 5.34
N ARG A 62 12.53 6.91 4.32
CA ARG A 62 13.26 8.17 4.19
C ARG A 62 12.29 9.29 3.85
N ILE A 63 12.37 10.39 4.60
CA ILE A 63 11.72 11.65 4.25
C ILE A 63 12.80 12.70 4.05
N THR A 64 12.77 13.37 2.90
CA THR A 64 13.68 14.48 2.59
C THR A 64 12.86 15.61 1.97
N GLY A 65 12.51 16.60 2.80
CA GLY A 65 11.62 17.69 2.40
C GLY A 65 10.23 17.16 2.01
N THR A 66 9.90 17.26 0.72
CA THR A 66 8.64 16.77 0.15
C THR A 66 8.75 15.37 -0.45
N GLN A 67 9.97 14.83 -0.54
CA GLN A 67 10.21 13.47 -1.01
C GLN A 67 10.01 12.48 0.14
N MET A 68 9.32 11.38 -0.16
CA MET A 68 9.10 10.29 0.78
C MET A 68 9.37 8.98 0.06
N THR A 69 10.18 8.11 0.66
CA THR A 69 10.50 6.79 0.13
C THR A 69 10.29 5.76 1.22
N ILE A 70 9.59 4.68 0.91
CA ILE A 70 9.40 3.52 1.77
C ILE A 70 9.93 2.31 1.00
N THR A 71 10.86 1.59 1.61
CA THR A 71 11.36 0.31 1.10
C THR A 71 10.85 -0.80 1.98
N TYR A 72 10.31 -1.84 1.37
CA TYR A 72 9.77 -3.01 2.06
C TYR A 72 10.81 -4.12 2.14
N THR A 73 10.66 -5.02 3.11
CA THR A 73 11.53 -6.20 3.26
C THR A 73 11.53 -7.13 2.05
N ASN A 74 10.45 -7.13 1.26
CA ASN A 74 10.30 -7.91 0.04
C ASN A 74 10.95 -7.25 -1.21
N GLY A 75 11.70 -6.16 -1.05
CA GLY A 75 12.40 -5.46 -2.13
C GLY A 75 11.55 -4.46 -2.92
N TRP A 76 10.24 -4.41 -2.72
CA TRP A 76 9.41 -3.36 -3.31
C TRP A 76 9.67 -2.02 -2.65
N SER A 77 9.42 -0.94 -3.38
CA SER A 77 9.49 0.40 -2.82
C SER A 77 8.37 1.30 -3.31
N GLU A 78 7.96 2.21 -2.44
CA GLU A 78 7.08 3.32 -2.79
C GLU A 78 7.82 4.62 -2.66
N GLU A 79 7.62 5.51 -3.61
CA GLU A 79 8.22 6.83 -3.61
C GLU A 79 7.16 7.88 -3.94
N ILE A 80 7.18 8.99 -3.21
CA ILE A 80 6.58 10.24 -3.64
C ILE A 80 7.71 11.22 -3.89
N ALA A 81 7.90 11.63 -5.13
CA ALA A 81 8.88 12.64 -5.53
C ALA A 81 8.24 13.61 -6.50
N ARG A 82 8.42 14.92 -6.28
CA ARG A 82 7.86 15.99 -7.13
C ARG A 82 6.35 15.84 -7.37
N GLY A 83 5.60 15.38 -6.36
CA GLY A 83 4.16 15.15 -6.45
C GLY A 83 3.74 13.92 -7.26
N ILE A 84 4.68 13.05 -7.64
CA ILE A 84 4.42 11.80 -8.35
C ILE A 84 4.64 10.63 -7.38
N TYR A 85 3.64 9.77 -7.30
CA TYR A 85 3.71 8.48 -6.65
C TYR A 85 4.24 7.42 -7.63
N THR A 86 5.29 6.73 -7.23
CA THR A 86 5.88 5.60 -7.93
C THR A 86 5.86 4.38 -7.02
N LEU A 87 5.37 3.25 -7.54
CA LEU A 87 5.52 1.94 -6.92
C LEU A 87 6.49 1.14 -7.78
N THR A 88 7.56 0.65 -7.17
CA THR A 88 8.62 -0.09 -7.81
C THR A 88 8.65 -1.52 -7.29
N ASP A 89 8.78 -2.49 -8.18
CA ASP A 89 8.91 -3.90 -7.82
C ASP A 89 10.30 -4.23 -7.26
N GLN A 90 10.48 -5.46 -6.78
CA GLN A 90 11.76 -5.97 -6.27
C GLN A 90 12.92 -5.96 -7.28
N TYR A 91 12.63 -5.80 -8.56
CA TYR A 91 13.61 -5.75 -9.64
C TYR A 91 13.89 -4.32 -10.11
N GLY A 92 13.35 -3.31 -9.43
CA GLY A 92 13.55 -1.90 -9.79
C GLY A 92 12.63 -1.41 -10.91
N ARG A 93 11.63 -2.17 -11.32
CA ARG A 93 10.69 -1.78 -12.39
C ARG A 93 9.52 -1.01 -11.81
N ALA A 94 9.20 0.15 -12.41
CA ALA A 94 8.03 0.92 -12.02
C ALA A 94 6.75 0.18 -12.39
N ALA A 95 6.09 -0.43 -11.40
CA ALA A 95 4.80 -1.07 -11.55
C ALA A 95 3.68 -0.03 -11.71
N ILE A 96 3.81 1.11 -11.02
CA ILE A 96 2.85 2.22 -11.08
C ILE A 96 3.59 3.54 -11.04
N LYS A 97 3.13 4.50 -11.84
CA LYS A 97 3.55 5.89 -11.78
C LYS A 97 2.35 6.80 -12.03
N ARG A 98 2.01 7.66 -11.07
CA ARG A 98 0.84 8.56 -11.17
C ARG A 98 1.00 9.78 -10.25
N PRO A 99 0.21 10.85 -10.41
CA PRO A 99 0.15 11.90 -9.41
C PRO A 99 -0.14 11.34 -8.01
N ALA A 100 0.62 11.81 -7.03
CA ALA A 100 0.44 11.49 -5.64
C ALA A 100 -0.85 12.14 -5.13
N THR A 101 -1.62 11.39 -4.34
CA THR A 101 -2.82 11.89 -3.67
C THR A 101 -2.49 12.26 -2.23
N ASN A 102 -3.34 13.08 -1.60
CA ASN A 102 -3.23 13.38 -0.17
C ASN A 102 -3.25 12.12 0.71
N SER A 103 -3.95 11.08 0.27
CA SER A 103 -3.97 9.77 0.94
C SER A 103 -2.63 9.06 0.86
N ASP A 104 -1.93 9.13 -0.28
CA ASP A 104 -0.59 8.56 -0.43
C ASP A 104 0.40 9.28 0.50
N ILE A 105 0.38 10.61 0.49
CA ILE A 105 1.25 11.45 1.34
C ILE A 105 1.03 11.14 2.82
N LYS A 106 -0.23 11.16 3.28
CA LYS A 106 -0.57 10.90 4.69
C LYS A 106 -0.14 9.48 5.11
N ARG A 107 -0.30 8.49 4.23
CA ARG A 107 0.09 7.11 4.51
C ARG A 107 1.61 6.95 4.57
N LEU A 108 2.36 7.42 3.57
CA LEU A 108 3.83 7.33 3.58
C LEU A 108 4.41 8.09 4.78
N ARG A 109 3.87 9.27 5.13
CA ARG A 109 4.26 9.98 6.36
C ARG A 109 4.02 9.16 7.62
N LYS A 110 2.88 8.50 7.74
CA LYS A 110 2.57 7.65 8.89
C LYS A 110 3.53 6.45 8.98
N MET A 111 3.89 5.87 7.84
CA MET A 111 4.83 4.73 7.78
C MET A 111 6.26 5.14 8.12
N ALA A 112 6.68 6.33 7.74
CA ALA A 112 8.02 6.84 8.00
C ALA A 112 8.23 7.47 9.39
N ALA A 113 7.15 7.67 10.14
CA ALA A 113 7.20 8.18 11.51
C ALA A 113 7.22 7.06 12.57
N ASN A 114 7.26 5.80 12.12
CA ASN A 114 7.24 4.59 12.94
C ASN A 114 8.60 3.88 12.81
#